data_AF-A0A4R6PZ88-F1
#
_entry.id   AF-A0A4R6PZ88-F1
#
_cell.length_a   1.000
_cell.length_b   1.000
_cell.length_c   1.000
_cell.angle_alpha   90.00
_cell.angle_beta   90.00
_cell.angle_gamma   90.00
#
_symmetry.space_group_name_H-M   'P 1'
#
loop_
_entity.id
_entity.type
_entity.pdbx_description
1 polymer ?
#
loop_
_entity_poly.entity_id
_entity_poly.type
_entity_poly.pdbx_seq_one_letter_code
_entity_poly.pdbx_strand_id
1 'polypeptide(L)' 'MDNKKYIYNPLQAKFYINNGAIVIDTGINQNTGKIYWVFGFNETKEVYQLWLNNK' A
#
# COMPACT_ATOMS: atom_id res chain seq x y z
N MET A 1 -7.93 -16.14 -4.62
CA MET A 1 -6.68 -15.57 -4.07
C MET A 1 -6.77 -14.08 -4.24
N ASP A 2 -6.84 -13.32 -3.16
CA ASP A 2 -6.79 -11.86 -3.26
C ASP A 2 -5.38 -11.44 -3.65
N ASN A 3 -5.25 -10.59 -4.67
CA ASN A 3 -3.95 -10.16 -5.13
C ASN A 3 -3.34 -9.24 -4.07
N LYS A 4 -2.08 -9.45 -3.68
CA LYS A 4 -1.41 -8.57 -2.72
C LYS A 4 -0.76 -7.39 -3.45
N LYS A 5 -0.83 -6.21 -2.85
CA LYS A 5 -0.03 -5.05 -3.26
C LYS A 5 0.97 -4.64 -2.20
N TYR A 6 2.21 -4.50 -2.67
CA TYR A 6 3.36 -4.08 -1.88
C TYR A 6 3.63 -2.61 -2.19
N ILE A 7 3.49 -1.77 -1.16
CA ILE A 7 3.74 -0.33 -1.23
C ILE A 7 5.05 -0.07 -0.49
N TYR A 8 6.04 0.48 -1.19
CA TYR A 8 7.36 0.83 -0.63
C TYR A 8 7.49 2.32 -0.30
N ASN A 9 6.53 3.14 -0.71
CA ASN A 9 6.51 4.58 -0.43
C ASN A 9 5.73 4.84 0.87
N PRO A 10 6.37 5.32 1.95
CA PRO A 10 5.70 5.57 3.22
C PRO A 10 4.55 6.59 3.12
N LEU A 11 4.66 7.60 2.25
CA LEU A 11 3.61 8.61 2.05
C LEU A 11 2.37 8.00 1.39
N GLN A 12 2.59 7.12 0.41
CA GLN A 12 1.49 6.40 -0.23
C GLN A 12 0.83 5.43 0.76
N ALA A 13 1.61 4.69 1.55
CA ALA A 13 1.08 3.79 2.57
C ALA A 13 0.25 4.56 3.62
N LYS A 14 0.75 5.71 4.09
CA LYS A 14 0.01 6.60 5.01
C LYS A 14 -1.29 7.11 4.38
N PHE A 15 -1.25 7.55 3.13
CA PHE A 15 -2.45 7.96 2.41
C PHE A 15 -3.48 6.83 2.32
N TYR A 16 -3.01 5.61 2.06
CA TYR A 16 -3.88 4.43 1.93
C TYR A 16 -4.62 4.15 3.24
N ILE A 17 -3.87 4.12 4.34
CA ILE A 17 -4.41 3.91 5.69
C ILE A 17 -5.43 5.01 6.05
N ASN A 18 -5.09 6.28 5.77
CA ASN A 18 -5.97 7.41 6.05
C ASN A 18 -7.28 7.39 5.25
N ASN A 19 -7.30 6.72 4.08
CA ASN A 19 -8.48 6.56 3.24
C ASN A 19 -9.15 5.18 3.42
N GLY A 20 -8.88 4.50 4.53
CA GLY A 20 -9.60 3.29 4.94
C GLY A 20 -9.03 1.97 4.43
N ALA A 21 -7.88 1.97 3.74
CA ALA A 21 -7.23 0.72 3.35
C ALA A 21 -6.59 0.04 4.58
N ILE A 22 -6.76 -1.28 4.69
CA ILE A 22 -6.25 -2.07 5.81
C ILE A 22 -4.91 -2.69 5.44
N VAL A 23 -3.90 -2.46 6.28
CA VAL A 23 -2.60 -3.13 6.16
C VAL A 23 -2.77 -4.60 6.57
N ILE A 24 -2.44 -5.50 5.67
CA ILE A 24 -2.47 -6.95 5.89
C ILE A 24 -1.15 -7.42 6.53
N ASP A 25 -0.03 -6.85 6.10
CA ASP A 25 1.30 -7.25 6.56
C ASP A 25 2.33 -6.12 6.34
N THR A 26 3.49 -6.25 6.96
CA THR A 26 4.63 -5.33 6.78
C THR A 26 5.93 -6.11 6.74
N GLY A 27 6.95 -5.56 6.10
CA GLY A 27 8.26 -6.21 6.08
C GLY A 27 9.38 -5.33 5.57
N ILE A 28 10.56 -5.94 5.51
CA ILE A 28 11.77 -5.34 4.96
C ILE A 28 12.23 -6.20 3.79
N ASN A 29 12.42 -5.60 2.62
CA ASN A 29 12.95 -6.29 1.47
C ASN A 29 14.43 -6.59 1.69
N GLN A 30 14.80 -7.87 1.75
CA GLN A 30 16.14 -8.31 2.14
C GLN A 30 17.25 -7.83 1.18
N ASN A 31 16.93 -7.62 -0.09
CA ASN A 31 17.91 -7.19 -1.09
C ASN A 31 18.15 -5.68 -1.06
N THR A 32 17.13 -4.89 -0.70
CA THR A 32 17.18 -3.42 -0.81
C THR A 32 17.15 -2.71 0.53
N GLY A 33 16.87 -3.42 1.63
CA GLY A 33 16.65 -2.85 2.97
C GLY A 33 15.40 -1.97 3.08
N LYS A 34 14.57 -1.89 2.03
CA LYS A 34 13.40 -1.01 2.00
C LYS A 34 12.24 -1.63 2.77
N ILE A 35 11.63 -0.83 3.63
CA ILE A 35 10.38 -1.16 4.31
C ILE A 35 9.23 -1.18 3.29
N TYR A 36 8.30 -2.11 3.44
CA TYR A 36 7.07 -2.16 2.66
C TYR A 36 5.85 -2.50 3.51
N TRP A 37 4.70 -2.07 3.01
CA TRP A 37 3.37 -2.38 3.53
C TRP A 37 2.61 -3.20 2.51
N VAL A 38 1.91 -4.22 2.98
CA VAL A 38 1.10 -5.12 2.16
C VAL A 38 -0.36 -4.79 2.37
N PHE A 39 -1.06 -4.60 1.25
CA PHE A 39 -2.50 -4.40 1.21
C PHE A 39 -3.15 -5.41 0.27
N GLY A 40 -4.45 -5.61 0.38
CA GLY A 40 -5.21 -6.34 -0.61
C GLY A 40 -5.50 -5.45 -1.84
N PHE A 41 -5.49 -6.06 -3.02
CA PHE A 41 -5.62 -5.35 -4.29
C PHE A 41 -7.02 -4.76 -4.45
N ASN A 42 -8.05 -5.51 -4.04
CA ASN A 42 -9.43 -5.07 -4.17
C ASN A 42 -9.70 -3.86 -3.27
N GLU A 43 -9.28 -3.90 -2.00
CA GLU A 43 -9.49 -2.79 -1.07
C GLU A 43 -8.67 -1.54 -1.45
N THR A 44 -7.55 -1.71 -2.15
CA THR A 44 -6.71 -0.57 -2.54
C THR A 44 -7.05 0.04 -3.89
N LYS A 45 -7.94 -0.57 -4.69
CA LYS A 45 -8.24 -0.11 -6.05
C LYS A 45 -8.81 1.30 -6.06
N GLU A 46 -9.78 1.59 -5.19
CA GLU A 46 -10.42 2.90 -5.10
C GLU A 46 -9.45 3.95 -4.55
N VAL A 47 -8.73 3.61 -3.49
CA VAL A 47 -7.76 4.50 -2.85
C VAL A 47 -6.56 4.81 -3.77
N TYR A 48 -6.18 3.88 -4.65
CA TYR A 48 -5.17 4.13 -5.66
C TYR A 48 -5.59 5.20 -6.66
N GLN A 49 -6.86 5.21 -7.11
CA GLN A 49 -7.37 6.25 -7.99
C GLN A 49 -7.34 7.62 -7.31
N LEU A 50 -7.73 7.68 -6.02
CA LEU A 50 -7.64 8.91 -5.23
C LEU A 50 -6.20 9.41 -5.09
N TRP A 51 -5.24 8.50 -4.91
CA TRP A 51 -3.81 8.85 -4.83
C TRP A 51 -3.26 9.42 -6.13
N LEU A 52 -3.66 8.88 -7.29
CA LEU A 52 -3.25 9.40 -8.59
C LEU A 52 -3.78 10.81 -8.86
N ASN A 53 -5.00 11.11 -8.39
CA ASN A 53 -5.65 12.41 -8.57
C ASN A 53 -5.19 13.48 -7.55
N ASN A 54 -4.49 13.07 -6.48
CA ASN A 54 -3.92 13.97 -5.46
C ASN A 54 -2.46 14.38 -5.76
N LYS A 55 -1.94 14.03 -6.94
CA LYS A 55 -0.61 14.43 -7.42
C LYS A 55 -0.69 15.62 -8.35
#